data_AF-A0AAW1MKM5-F1
#
_entry.id   AF-A0AAW1MKM5-F1
#
_cell.length_a   1.000
_cell.length_b   1.000
_cell.length_c   1.000
_cell.angle_alpha   90.00
_cell.angle_beta   90.00
_cell.angle_gamma   90.00
#
_symmetry.space_group_name_H-M   'P 1'
#
loop_
_entity.id
_entity.type
_entity.pdbx_description
1 polymer ?
#
loop_
_entity_poly.entity_id
_entity_poly.type
_entity_poly.pdbx_seq_one_letter_code
_entity_poly.pdbx_strand_id
1 'polypeptide(L)'
;MGILRTELIQFPNKEQFRIIHKDLNIDMNEFRENEILFYEWIENHEYLPKYYEKHLVQNFLRMCKNNLDKAKIKFENYVEARSIYGHIFQNRFLEEDAFKDSLTHRCLAVVPQLTEDCYRILILKIPKNNMSGEDFYECMRYILLNADFGLANTSEAGHICIIDCTFLPEKLKQRIQIHNSPEDLLECFPPEYIPKEFGGKSQHCDQNSDNWRRFFIENRIWIRKHDEMKMRD
;
A
#
# COMPACT_ATOMS: atom_id res chain seq x y z
N MET A 1 15.66 -5.22 6.20
CA MET A 1 16.29 -3.88 6.13
C MET A 1 15.63 -2.97 7.15
N GLY A 2 16.21 -1.80 7.46
CA GLY A 2 15.50 -0.78 8.22
C GLY A 2 14.38 -0.13 7.39
N ILE A 3 13.53 0.68 8.01
CA ILE A 3 12.49 1.44 7.33
C ILE A 3 13.12 2.37 6.28
N LEU A 4 12.69 2.24 5.03
CA LEU A 4 13.05 3.14 3.94
C LEU A 4 12.18 4.40 4.02
N ARG A 5 12.80 5.54 4.34
CA ARG A 5 12.12 6.84 4.46
C ARG A 5 12.12 7.60 3.14
N THR A 6 11.12 8.46 2.97
CA THR A 6 10.96 9.32 1.79
C THR A 6 10.22 10.60 2.17
N GLU A 7 10.46 11.69 1.45
CA GLU A 7 9.74 12.95 1.60
C GLU A 7 8.40 12.95 0.84
N LEU A 8 8.14 11.91 0.03
CA LEU A 8 6.88 11.77 -0.72
C LEU A 8 5.66 11.53 0.19
N ILE A 9 5.88 11.13 1.44
CA ILE A 9 4.83 10.91 2.43
C ILE A 9 5.24 11.40 3.82
N GLN A 10 4.26 11.88 4.57
CA GLN A 10 4.36 12.12 6.00
C GLN A 10 4.27 10.78 6.75
N PHE A 11 5.28 10.48 7.56
CA PHE A 11 5.19 9.36 8.51
C PHE A 11 4.38 9.78 9.74
N PRO A 12 3.66 8.85 10.40
CA PRO A 12 2.95 9.16 11.63
C PRO A 12 3.88 9.84 12.65
N ASN A 13 3.45 10.99 13.18
CA ASN A 13 4.15 11.66 14.27
C ASN A 13 3.80 11.03 15.62
N LYS A 14 4.42 11.51 16.71
CA LYS A 14 4.21 10.96 18.06
C LYS A 14 2.74 10.96 18.48
N GLU A 15 1.97 11.99 18.12
CA GLU A 15 0.56 12.09 18.48
C GLU A 15 -0.30 11.14 17.64
N GLN A 16 -0.05 11.08 16.33
CA GLN A 16 -0.72 10.14 15.43
C GLN A 16 -0.47 8.69 15.85
N PHE A 17 0.75 8.34 16.29
CA PHE A 17 1.02 7.04 16.88
C PHE A 17 0.17 6.75 18.14
N ARG A 18 -0.14 7.77 18.96
CA ARG A 18 -1.03 7.59 20.10
C ARG A 18 -2.45 7.31 19.67
N ILE A 19 -2.97 8.02 18.67
CA ILE A 19 -4.29 7.78 18.09
C ILE A 19 -4.37 6.34 17.55
N ILE A 20 -3.42 5.98 16.68
CA ILE A 20 -3.32 4.64 16.09
C ILE A 20 -3.29 3.54 17.17
N HIS A 21 -2.53 3.72 18.25
CA HIS A 21 -2.46 2.72 19.33
C HIS A 21 -3.69 2.74 20.25
N LYS A 22 -4.31 3.90 20.48
CA LYS A 22 -5.51 4.05 21.32
C LYS A 22 -6.67 3.25 20.74
N ASP A 23 -6.88 3.32 19.43
CA ASP A 23 -7.99 2.61 18.75
C ASP A 23 -7.84 1.10 18.75
N LEU A 24 -6.61 0.62 18.98
CA LEU A 24 -6.34 -0.81 19.06
C LEU A 24 -6.55 -1.35 20.48
N ASN A 25 -6.55 -0.50 21.50
CA ASN A 25 -6.68 -0.88 22.91
C ASN A 25 -5.73 -2.03 23.32
N ILE A 26 -4.49 -1.98 22.83
CA ILE A 26 -3.49 -3.04 23.04
C ILE A 26 -2.60 -2.72 24.23
N ASP A 27 -2.38 -3.69 25.11
CA ASP A 27 -1.30 -3.65 26.10
C ASP A 27 0.06 -3.75 25.39
N MET A 28 0.93 -2.75 25.57
CA MET A 28 2.23 -2.70 24.90
C MET A 28 3.21 -3.81 25.34
N ASN A 29 3.03 -4.39 26.52
CA ASN A 29 3.80 -5.56 26.94
C ASN A 29 3.34 -6.79 26.17
N GLU A 30 2.02 -7.03 26.10
CA GLU A 30 1.44 -8.11 25.30
C GLU A 30 1.79 -7.97 23.81
N PHE A 31 1.80 -6.75 23.28
CA PHE A 31 2.21 -6.49 21.89
C PHE A 31 3.65 -6.93 21.64
N ARG A 32 4.58 -6.62 22.55
CA ARG A 32 6.00 -6.99 22.44
C ARG A 32 6.19 -8.50 22.57
N GLU A 33 5.44 -9.14 23.47
CA GLU A 33 5.44 -10.60 23.59
C GLU A 33 4.94 -11.26 22.30
N ASN A 34 3.81 -10.80 21.76
CA ASN A 34 3.28 -11.30 20.49
C ASN A 34 4.23 -11.03 19.32
N GLU A 35 4.92 -9.90 19.30
CA GLU A 35 5.96 -9.60 18.31
C GLU A 35 7.09 -10.65 18.36
N ILE A 36 7.60 -10.99 19.55
CA ILE A 36 8.64 -12.01 19.74
C ILE A 36 8.13 -13.37 19.27
N LEU A 37 6.95 -13.79 19.74
CA LEU A 37 6.34 -15.07 19.37
C LEU A 37 6.07 -15.17 17.86
N PHE A 38 5.76 -14.05 17.20
CA PHE A 38 5.55 -14.01 15.77
C PHE A 38 6.87 -14.17 15.02
N TYR A 39 7.94 -13.45 15.42
CA TYR A 39 9.27 -13.67 14.84
C TYR A 39 9.73 -15.12 15.01
N GLU A 40 9.62 -15.69 16.21
CA GLU A 40 9.97 -17.08 16.48
C GLU A 40 9.18 -18.06 15.60
N TRP A 41 7.89 -17.80 15.41
CA TRP A 41 7.07 -18.61 14.52
C TRP A 41 7.56 -18.55 13.06
N ILE A 42 7.84 -17.36 12.52
CA ILE A 42 8.37 -17.23 11.14
C ILE A 42 9.72 -17.95 11.00
N GLU A 43 10.62 -17.76 11.96
CA GLU A 43 11.96 -18.36 11.94
C GLU A 43 11.93 -19.89 12.03
N ASN A 44 10.93 -20.48 12.69
CA ASN A 44 10.80 -21.93 12.84
C ASN A 44 9.84 -22.56 11.81
N HIS A 45 9.09 -21.76 11.05
CA HIS A 45 8.14 -22.28 10.07
C HIS A 45 8.86 -22.93 8.88
N GLU A 46 8.36 -24.09 8.43
CA GLU A 46 8.98 -24.91 7.37
C GLU A 46 9.05 -24.15 6.04
N TYR A 47 7.94 -23.52 5.62
CA TYR A 47 7.83 -22.90 4.30
C TYR A 47 7.94 -21.36 4.27
N LEU A 48 7.93 -20.64 5.40
CA LEU A 48 8.00 -19.17 5.33
C LEU A 48 9.41 -18.66 5.01
N PRO A 49 9.53 -17.48 4.38
CA PRO A 49 10.81 -16.90 4.01
C PRO A 49 11.68 -16.59 5.23
N LYS A 50 12.99 -16.84 5.10
CA LYS A 50 14.00 -16.42 6.10
C LYS A 50 14.35 -14.94 6.00
N TYR A 51 14.07 -14.32 4.85
CA TYR A 51 14.27 -12.90 4.65
C TYR A 51 12.92 -12.19 4.50
N TYR A 52 12.69 -11.22 5.39
CA TYR A 52 11.55 -10.31 5.33
C TYR A 52 11.87 -8.99 6.06
N GLU A 53 11.11 -7.95 5.77
CA GLU A 53 11.17 -6.69 6.50
C GLU A 53 10.52 -6.87 7.88
N LYS A 54 11.31 -6.67 8.95
CA LYS A 54 10.85 -6.84 10.34
C LYS A 54 9.60 -6.02 10.66
N HIS A 55 9.50 -4.83 10.06
CA HIS A 55 8.36 -3.94 10.25
C HIS A 55 7.02 -4.54 9.80
N LEU A 56 7.04 -5.54 8.91
CA LEU A 56 5.84 -6.29 8.52
C LEU A 56 5.18 -6.95 9.74
N VAL A 57 5.97 -7.57 10.62
CA VAL A 57 5.46 -8.27 11.82
C VAL A 57 4.66 -7.31 12.69
N GLN A 58 5.22 -6.13 12.96
CA GLN A 58 4.55 -5.09 13.73
C GLN A 58 3.26 -4.62 13.04
N ASN A 59 3.28 -4.45 11.72
CA ASN A 59 2.12 -4.00 10.96
C ASN A 59 1.01 -5.07 10.89
N PHE A 60 1.34 -6.34 10.69
CA PHE A 60 0.37 -7.43 10.69
C PHE A 60 -0.30 -7.58 12.07
N LEU A 61 0.47 -7.47 13.16
CA LEU A 61 -0.10 -7.45 14.52
C LEU A 61 -1.01 -6.24 14.71
N ARG A 62 -0.55 -5.04 14.34
CA ARG A 62 -1.32 -3.80 14.45
C ARG A 62 -2.65 -3.91 13.72
N MET A 63 -2.61 -4.31 12.45
CA MET A 63 -3.80 -4.45 11.59
C MET A 63 -4.73 -5.59 12.03
N CYS A 64 -4.24 -6.52 12.85
CA CYS A 64 -5.04 -7.59 13.44
C CYS A 64 -5.44 -7.30 14.89
N LYS A 65 -5.28 -6.06 15.38
CA LYS A 65 -5.59 -5.66 16.76
C LYS A 65 -4.88 -6.55 17.79
N ASN A 66 -3.60 -6.83 17.54
CA ASN A 66 -2.73 -7.73 18.32
C ASN A 66 -3.20 -9.19 18.40
N ASN A 67 -4.17 -9.63 17.59
CA ASN A 67 -4.53 -11.03 17.54
C ASN A 67 -3.45 -11.82 16.77
N LEU A 68 -2.59 -12.52 17.51
CA LEU A 68 -1.43 -13.22 16.96
C LEU A 68 -1.82 -14.28 15.93
N ASP A 69 -2.85 -15.09 16.19
CA ASP A 69 -3.27 -16.15 15.27
C ASP A 69 -3.79 -15.60 13.94
N LYS A 70 -4.60 -14.53 13.99
CA LYS A 70 -5.06 -13.83 12.78
C LYS A 70 -3.90 -13.19 12.03
N ALA A 71 -2.93 -12.64 12.74
CA ALA A 71 -1.75 -12.02 12.13
C ALA A 71 -0.90 -13.05 11.39
N LYS A 72 -0.66 -14.23 11.99
CA LYS A 72 0.05 -15.36 11.36
C LYS A 72 -0.64 -15.82 10.09
N ILE A 73 -1.96 -16.08 10.14
CA ILE A 73 -2.74 -16.49 8.98
C ILE A 73 -2.66 -15.44 7.85
N LYS A 74 -2.80 -14.15 8.18
CA LYS A 74 -2.72 -13.10 7.16
C LYS A 74 -1.33 -12.96 6.56
N PHE A 75 -0.27 -13.12 7.36
CA PHE A 75 1.10 -13.09 6.87
C PHE A 75 1.41 -14.29 5.97
N GLU A 76 0.96 -15.49 6.35
CA GLU A 76 1.08 -16.69 5.54
C GLU A 76 0.37 -16.52 4.19
N ASN A 77 -0.89 -16.09 4.20
CA ASN A 77 -1.66 -15.80 2.98
C ASN A 77 -0.98 -14.73 2.10
N TYR A 78 -0.37 -13.72 2.73
CA TYR A 78 0.38 -12.69 2.01
C TYR A 78 1.60 -13.29 1.31
N VAL A 79 2.42 -14.09 1.99
CA VAL A 79 3.58 -14.77 1.40
C VAL A 79 3.16 -15.81 0.34
N GLU A 80 2.09 -16.55 0.59
CA GLU A 80 1.53 -17.52 -0.36
C GLU A 80 1.06 -16.81 -1.64
N ALA A 81 0.31 -15.71 -1.51
CA ALA A 81 -0.12 -14.92 -2.66
C ALA A 81 1.06 -14.39 -3.48
N ARG A 82 2.15 -13.96 -2.84
CA ARG A 82 3.39 -13.56 -3.53
C ARG A 82 4.05 -14.71 -4.29
N SER A 83 3.89 -15.93 -3.80
CA SER A 83 4.44 -17.14 -4.40
C SER A 83 3.61 -17.60 -5.59
N ILE A 84 2.28 -17.61 -5.46
CA ILE A 84 1.33 -18.03 -6.50
C ILE A 84 1.25 -16.98 -7.61
N TYR A 85 1.16 -15.70 -7.26
CA TYR A 85 0.93 -14.60 -8.20
C TYR A 85 2.23 -13.85 -8.53
N GLY A 86 3.30 -14.59 -8.85
CA GLY A 86 4.61 -14.01 -9.13
C GLY A 86 4.61 -12.95 -10.23
N HIS A 87 3.72 -13.05 -11.23
CA HIS A 87 3.58 -12.05 -12.31
C HIS A 87 3.18 -10.63 -11.85
N ILE A 88 2.63 -10.47 -10.64
CA ILE A 88 2.32 -9.15 -10.04
C ILE A 88 3.14 -8.83 -8.77
N PHE A 89 3.79 -9.81 -8.15
CA PHE A 89 4.58 -9.63 -6.92
C PHE A 89 6.09 -9.75 -7.09
N GLN A 90 6.56 -10.27 -8.23
CA GLN A 90 7.97 -10.52 -8.50
C GLN A 90 8.41 -9.79 -9.76
N ASN A 91 9.72 -9.57 -9.88
CA ASN A 91 10.34 -8.94 -11.05
C ASN A 91 9.71 -7.58 -11.38
N ARG A 92 9.39 -6.79 -10.35
CA ARG A 92 8.79 -5.46 -10.48
C ARG A 92 9.85 -4.43 -10.83
N PHE A 93 10.56 -4.67 -11.93
CA PHE A 93 11.47 -3.72 -12.52
C PHE A 93 10.67 -2.47 -12.93
N LEU A 94 11.24 -1.29 -12.74
CA LEU A 94 10.59 -0.01 -13.11
C LEU A 94 11.46 0.79 -14.10
N GLU A 95 12.44 0.13 -14.73
CA GLU A 95 13.27 0.72 -15.78
C GLU A 95 12.39 1.09 -17.00
N GLU A 96 12.91 1.87 -17.94
CA GLU A 96 12.11 2.48 -19.02
C GLU A 96 11.35 1.46 -19.90
N ASP A 97 11.82 0.22 -19.97
CA ASP A 97 11.25 -0.89 -20.72
C ASP A 97 10.38 -1.83 -19.87
N ALA A 98 10.37 -1.68 -18.54
CA ALA A 98 9.70 -2.61 -17.64
C ALA A 98 8.17 -2.47 -17.64
N PHE A 99 7.67 -1.31 -18.08
CA PHE A 99 6.26 -1.13 -18.41
C PHE A 99 6.09 -1.01 -19.92
N LYS A 100 5.20 -1.80 -20.52
CA LYS A 100 4.85 -1.65 -21.94
C LYS A 100 4.27 -0.26 -22.24
N ASP A 101 3.51 0.30 -21.30
CA ASP A 101 3.06 1.68 -21.32
C ASP A 101 3.77 2.50 -20.24
N SER A 102 4.58 3.46 -20.67
CA SER A 102 5.31 4.41 -19.82
C SER A 102 4.45 5.19 -18.82
N LEU A 103 3.11 5.18 -18.96
CA LEU A 103 2.17 5.89 -18.11
C LEU A 103 1.42 5.00 -17.11
N THR A 104 1.72 3.70 -17.05
CA THR A 104 1.06 2.73 -16.14
C THR A 104 1.07 3.23 -14.69
N HIS A 105 2.18 3.81 -14.22
CA HIS A 105 2.32 4.29 -12.85
C HIS A 105 1.36 5.42 -12.50
N ARG A 106 0.80 6.13 -13.49
CA ARG A 106 -0.24 7.16 -13.30
C ARG A 106 -1.60 6.58 -12.92
N CYS A 107 -1.71 5.26 -12.79
CA CYS A 107 -2.88 4.63 -12.21
C CYS A 107 -3.03 4.87 -10.70
N LEU A 108 -1.98 5.34 -10.01
CA LEU A 108 -2.00 5.57 -8.57
C LEU A 108 -1.29 6.87 -8.19
N ALA A 109 -1.98 7.69 -7.40
CA ALA A 109 -1.39 8.76 -6.62
C ALA A 109 -1.56 8.50 -5.11
N VAL A 110 -0.53 8.78 -4.33
CA VAL A 110 -0.50 8.61 -2.88
C VAL A 110 -0.50 9.98 -2.22
N VAL A 111 -1.55 10.31 -1.47
CA VAL A 111 -1.66 11.60 -0.79
C VAL A 111 -0.62 11.68 0.35
N PRO A 112 0.27 12.69 0.36
CA PRO A 112 1.38 12.72 1.32
C PRO A 112 0.96 12.89 2.78
N GLN A 113 -0.20 13.47 3.06
CA GLN A 113 -0.71 13.69 4.42
C GLN A 113 -1.52 12.48 4.90
N LEU A 114 -1.58 12.32 6.22
CA LEU A 114 -2.54 11.42 6.85
C LEU A 114 -3.81 12.19 7.19
N THR A 115 -4.96 11.51 7.16
CA THR A 115 -6.21 12.04 7.71
C THR A 115 -6.10 12.21 9.23
N GLU A 116 -7.10 12.87 9.83
CA GLU A 116 -7.20 13.01 11.29
C GLU A 116 -7.22 11.64 11.99
N ASP A 117 -7.92 10.66 11.39
CA ASP A 117 -7.96 9.25 11.84
C ASP A 117 -6.71 8.44 11.43
N CYS A 118 -5.65 9.12 10.97
CA CYS A 118 -4.37 8.51 10.63
C CYS A 118 -4.40 7.51 9.46
N TYR A 119 -5.34 7.67 8.53
CA TYR A 119 -5.38 6.90 7.28
C TYR A 119 -4.61 7.61 6.16
N ARG A 120 -4.03 6.83 5.25
CA ARG A 120 -3.47 7.33 3.98
C ARG A 120 -4.55 7.34 2.91
N ILE A 121 -4.67 8.42 2.16
CA ILE A 121 -5.53 8.42 0.98
C ILE A 121 -4.72 7.96 -0.25
N LEU A 122 -5.25 6.96 -0.94
CA LEU A 122 -4.78 6.49 -2.24
C LEU A 122 -5.81 6.87 -3.29
N ILE A 123 -5.35 7.38 -4.42
CA ILE A 123 -6.21 7.78 -5.52
C ILE A 123 -5.87 6.89 -6.71
N LEU A 124 -6.81 6.02 -7.05
CA LEU A 124 -6.72 5.08 -8.14
C LEU A 124 -7.42 5.65 -9.35
N LYS A 125 -6.68 5.78 -10.45
CA LYS A 125 -7.20 6.25 -11.72
C LYS A 125 -7.05 5.17 -12.76
N ILE A 126 -8.11 4.89 -13.50
CA ILE A 126 -8.02 4.01 -14.66
C ILE A 126 -7.52 4.88 -15.82
N PRO A 127 -6.31 4.67 -16.37
CA PRO A 127 -5.72 5.57 -17.37
C PRO A 127 -6.50 5.60 -18.70
N LYS A 128 -7.24 4.55 -19.07
CA LYS A 128 -7.92 4.43 -20.39
C LYS A 128 -9.20 3.59 -20.31
N ASN A 129 -10.19 3.92 -21.15
CA ASN A 129 -11.51 3.27 -21.20
C ASN A 129 -11.51 1.84 -21.79
N ASN A 130 -10.44 1.46 -22.49
CA ASN A 130 -10.26 0.15 -23.13
C ASN A 130 -8.95 -0.51 -22.68
N MET A 131 -8.71 -0.53 -21.37
CA MET A 131 -7.54 -1.19 -20.78
C MET A 131 -7.53 -2.68 -21.13
N SER A 132 -6.43 -3.19 -21.68
CA SER A 132 -6.27 -4.63 -21.90
C SER A 132 -6.05 -5.37 -20.57
N GLY A 133 -6.19 -6.69 -20.55
CA GLY A 133 -5.86 -7.49 -19.37
C GLY A 133 -4.41 -7.29 -18.93
N GLU A 134 -3.50 -7.12 -19.89
CA GLU A 134 -2.09 -6.85 -19.62
C GLU A 134 -1.89 -5.49 -18.93
N ASP A 135 -2.49 -4.42 -19.46
CA ASP A 135 -2.43 -3.10 -18.84
C ASP A 135 -2.98 -3.10 -17.40
N PHE A 136 -4.01 -3.92 -17.14
CA PHE A 136 -4.56 -4.11 -15.81
C PHE A 136 -3.57 -4.79 -14.87
N TYR A 137 -2.89 -5.85 -15.32
CA TYR A 137 -1.85 -6.52 -14.52
C TYR A 137 -0.69 -5.59 -14.22
N GLU A 138 -0.28 -4.74 -15.16
CA GLU A 138 0.77 -3.74 -14.96
C GLU A 138 0.36 -2.69 -13.92
N CYS A 139 -0.90 -2.21 -13.98
CA CYS A 139 -1.44 -1.31 -12.95
C CYS A 139 -1.48 -1.98 -11.58
N MET A 140 -1.97 -3.22 -11.51
CA MET A 140 -2.03 -3.99 -10.26
C MET A 140 -0.64 -4.21 -9.67
N ARG A 141 0.36 -4.53 -10.49
CA ARG A 141 1.75 -4.68 -10.07
C ARG A 141 2.27 -3.39 -9.41
N TYR A 142 2.01 -2.24 -10.01
CA TYR A 142 2.43 -0.94 -9.47
C TYR A 142 1.68 -0.55 -8.19
N ILE A 143 0.37 -0.80 -8.14
CA ILE A 143 -0.45 -0.56 -6.94
C ILE A 143 0.03 -1.42 -5.78
N LEU A 144 0.29 -2.71 -6.02
CA LEU A 144 0.78 -3.63 -5.01
C LEU A 144 2.21 -3.30 -4.56
N LEU A 145 3.06 -2.76 -5.44
CA LEU A 145 4.37 -2.25 -5.05
C LEU A 145 4.27 -1.09 -4.05
N ASN A 146 3.34 -0.15 -4.28
CA ASN A 146 3.09 0.94 -3.34
C ASN A 146 2.48 0.44 -2.02
N ALA A 147 1.56 -0.52 -2.09
CA ALA A 147 0.97 -1.14 -0.91
C ALA A 147 2.03 -1.87 -0.05
N ASP A 148 2.90 -2.65 -0.70
CA ASP A 148 4.04 -3.32 -0.06
C ASP A 148 5.00 -2.32 0.58
N PHE A 149 5.29 -1.21 -0.11
CA PHE A 149 6.12 -0.15 0.45
C PHE A 149 5.51 0.43 1.72
N GLY A 150 4.21 0.74 1.73
CA GLY A 150 3.51 1.16 2.94
C GLY A 150 3.59 0.11 4.04
N LEU A 151 3.19 -1.13 3.73
CA LEU A 151 3.19 -2.22 4.70
C LEU A 151 4.57 -2.51 5.30
N ALA A 152 5.65 -2.35 4.53
CA ALA A 152 7.01 -2.64 4.99
C ALA A 152 7.74 -1.44 5.63
N ASN A 153 7.29 -0.20 5.41
CA ASN A 153 8.06 0.99 5.80
C ASN A 153 7.27 2.00 6.62
N THR A 154 5.95 1.93 6.67
CA THR A 154 5.11 2.94 7.33
C THR A 154 4.25 2.33 8.42
N SER A 155 3.53 3.17 9.18
CA SER A 155 2.74 2.73 10.32
C SER A 155 1.38 3.42 10.43
N GLU A 156 0.79 3.87 9.32
CA GLU A 156 -0.57 4.41 9.32
C GLU A 156 -1.63 3.40 9.83
N ALA A 157 -2.79 3.92 10.20
CA ALA A 157 -3.94 3.12 10.64
C ALA A 157 -4.47 2.23 9.51
N GLY A 158 -4.35 2.68 8.26
CA GLY A 158 -4.77 1.97 7.07
C GLY A 158 -4.84 2.90 5.87
N HIS A 159 -5.46 2.44 4.79
CA HIS A 159 -5.64 3.20 3.55
C HIS A 159 -7.12 3.45 3.27
N ILE A 160 -7.42 4.63 2.72
CA ILE A 160 -8.71 4.98 2.11
C ILE A 160 -8.45 5.08 0.61
N CYS A 161 -9.15 4.29 -0.20
CA CYS A 161 -8.99 4.31 -1.65
C CYS A 161 -10.13 5.12 -2.30
N ILE A 162 -9.79 6.22 -2.95
CA ILE A 162 -10.67 6.96 -3.86
C ILE A 162 -10.41 6.41 -5.26
N ILE A 163 -11.45 5.96 -5.94
CA ILE A 163 -11.33 5.34 -7.26
C ILE A 163 -12.06 6.20 -8.28
N ASP A 164 -11.32 6.72 -9.26
CA ASP A 164 -11.91 7.34 -10.45
C ASP A 164 -12.56 6.25 -11.30
N CYS A 165 -13.88 6.14 -11.12
CA CYS A 165 -14.70 5.14 -11.75
C CYS A 165 -15.21 5.56 -13.15
N THR A 166 -14.74 6.68 -13.72
CA THR A 166 -15.23 7.21 -15.01
C THR A 166 -15.28 6.11 -16.07
N PHE A 167 -14.25 5.27 -16.10
CA PHE A 167 -14.05 4.21 -17.07
C PHE A 167 -14.41 2.79 -16.58
N LEU A 168 -15.06 2.66 -15.41
CA LEU A 168 -15.54 1.35 -14.97
C LEU A 168 -16.74 0.89 -15.81
N PRO A 169 -16.80 -0.40 -16.19
CA PRO A 169 -18.01 -1.00 -16.74
C PRO A 169 -19.21 -0.82 -15.81
N GLU A 170 -20.41 -0.57 -16.35
CA GLU A 170 -21.63 -0.32 -15.56
C GLU A 170 -21.92 -1.40 -14.51
N LYS A 171 -21.62 -2.66 -14.83
CA LYS A 171 -21.82 -3.80 -13.93
C LYS A 171 -21.00 -3.71 -12.63
N LEU A 172 -19.85 -3.04 -12.67
CA LEU A 172 -19.01 -2.79 -11.49
C LEU A 172 -19.43 -1.52 -10.74
N LYS A 173 -19.90 -0.49 -11.46
CA LYS A 173 -20.42 0.76 -10.89
C LYS A 173 -21.56 0.52 -9.89
N GLN A 174 -22.44 -0.46 -10.15
CA GLN A 174 -23.58 -0.79 -9.27
C GLN A 174 -23.22 -1.33 -7.87
N ARG A 175 -21.94 -1.60 -7.58
CA ARG A 175 -21.47 -2.17 -6.31
C ARG A 175 -20.61 -1.21 -5.48
N ILE A 176 -20.54 0.06 -5.89
CA ILE A 176 -19.67 1.08 -5.31
C ILE A 176 -20.52 2.31 -4.98
N GLN A 177 -20.25 3.01 -3.87
CA GLN A 177 -20.83 4.33 -3.65
C GLN A 177 -20.22 5.30 -4.67
N ILE A 178 -21.05 5.80 -5.58
CA ILE A 178 -20.64 6.72 -6.65
C ILE A 178 -20.97 8.14 -6.19
N HIS A 179 -19.96 9.00 -6.19
CA HIS A 179 -20.15 10.44 -6.04
C HIS A 179 -20.51 11.05 -7.41
N ASN A 180 -21.40 12.03 -7.42
CA ASN A 180 -21.93 12.62 -8.66
C ASN A 180 -20.93 13.56 -9.31
N SER A 181 -20.06 14.17 -8.50
CA SER A 181 -18.99 15.05 -8.97
C SER A 181 -17.70 14.83 -8.16
N PRO A 182 -16.52 15.05 -8.76
CA PRO A 182 -15.26 15.14 -8.00
C PRO A 182 -15.31 16.09 -6.82
N GLU A 183 -16.05 17.19 -6.94
CA GLU A 183 -16.21 18.22 -5.93
C GLU A 183 -16.94 17.69 -4.68
N ASP A 184 -17.77 16.65 -4.80
CA ASP A 184 -18.40 15.97 -3.67
C ASP A 184 -17.36 15.36 -2.70
N LEU A 185 -16.13 15.09 -3.18
CA LEU A 185 -15.04 14.62 -2.31
C LEU A 185 -14.67 15.66 -1.24
N LEU A 186 -14.92 16.96 -1.50
CA LEU A 186 -14.67 18.04 -0.55
C LEU A 186 -15.70 18.06 0.59
N GLU A 187 -16.83 17.37 0.45
CA GLU A 187 -17.78 17.16 1.54
C GLU A 187 -17.29 16.08 2.52
N CYS A 188 -16.51 15.12 2.01
CA CYS A 188 -15.97 14.00 2.78
C CYS A 188 -14.59 14.29 3.39
N PHE A 189 -13.76 15.05 2.67
CA PHE A 189 -12.36 15.27 3.01
C PHE A 189 -11.97 16.76 2.90
N PRO A 190 -11.13 17.27 3.82
CA PRO A 190 -10.51 18.57 3.68
C PRO A 190 -9.83 18.76 2.30
N PRO A 191 -9.91 19.98 1.70
CA PRO A 191 -9.31 20.26 0.40
C PRO A 191 -7.81 19.93 0.31
N GLU A 192 -7.09 19.99 1.42
CA GLU A 192 -5.66 19.69 1.52
C GLU A 192 -5.33 18.23 1.18
N TYR A 193 -6.29 17.31 1.32
CA TYR A 193 -6.11 15.90 0.97
C TYR A 193 -6.48 15.60 -0.48
N ILE A 194 -7.30 16.45 -1.09
CA ILE A 194 -7.84 16.25 -2.43
C ILE A 194 -6.90 16.87 -3.48
N PRO A 195 -6.52 16.15 -4.56
CA PRO A 195 -5.75 16.71 -5.65
C PRO A 195 -6.43 17.89 -6.34
N LYS A 196 -5.62 18.72 -6.98
CA LYS A 196 -6.08 19.89 -7.74
C LYS A 196 -7.07 19.54 -8.85
N GLU A 197 -6.93 18.37 -9.48
CA GLU A 197 -7.81 17.89 -10.53
C GLU A 197 -9.22 17.56 -10.04
N PHE A 198 -9.40 17.40 -8.73
CA PHE A 198 -10.70 17.12 -8.10
C PHE A 198 -11.15 18.29 -7.19
N GLY A 199 -10.67 19.51 -7.48
CA GLY A 199 -11.08 20.74 -6.79
C GLY A 199 -10.37 21.00 -5.45
N GLY A 200 -9.40 20.17 -5.06
CA GLY A 200 -8.65 20.35 -3.81
C GLY A 200 -7.36 21.17 -3.95
N LYS A 201 -6.48 21.05 -2.95
CA LYS A 201 -5.21 21.79 -2.81
C LYS A 201 -3.97 20.90 -2.81
N SER A 202 -4.13 19.58 -2.83
CA SER A 202 -3.01 18.63 -2.87
C SER A 202 -2.28 18.66 -4.21
N GLN A 203 -1.15 17.94 -4.31
CA GLN A 203 -0.38 17.85 -5.55
C GLN A 203 -1.20 17.20 -6.68
N HIS A 204 -0.89 17.56 -7.92
CA HIS A 204 -1.41 16.88 -9.10
C HIS A 204 -1.13 15.38 -9.06
N CYS A 205 -2.12 14.55 -9.40
CA CYS A 205 -2.00 13.09 -9.41
C CYS A 205 -0.81 12.63 -10.27
N ASP A 206 -0.73 13.12 -11.51
CA ASP A 206 0.32 12.74 -12.45
C ASP A 206 1.72 13.08 -11.92
N GLN A 207 1.88 14.26 -11.32
CA GLN A 207 3.15 14.68 -10.73
C GLN A 207 3.53 13.82 -9.52
N ASN A 208 2.55 13.44 -8.70
CA ASN A 208 2.74 12.54 -7.56
C ASN A 208 3.18 11.15 -8.03
N SER A 209 2.47 10.57 -9.01
CA SER A 209 2.81 9.29 -9.62
C SER A 209 4.22 9.31 -10.22
N ASP A 210 4.56 10.36 -10.97
CA ASP A 210 5.89 10.52 -11.59
C ASP A 210 7.00 10.55 -10.52
N ASN A 211 6.75 11.20 -9.37
CA ASN A 211 7.70 11.25 -8.26
C ASN A 211 7.88 9.87 -7.60
N TRP A 212 6.80 9.13 -7.37
CA TRP A 212 6.87 7.76 -6.84
C TRP A 212 7.61 6.81 -7.79
N ARG A 213 7.37 6.91 -9.09
CA ARG A 213 8.12 6.14 -10.09
C ARG A 213 9.62 6.41 -9.97
N ARG A 214 10.04 7.68 -9.91
CA ARG A 214 11.47 8.03 -9.72
C ARG A 214 12.04 7.45 -8.42
N PHE A 215 11.32 7.63 -7.31
CA PHE A 215 11.73 7.10 -6.01
C PHE A 215 11.97 5.59 -6.07
N PHE A 216 11.06 4.83 -6.67
CA PHE A 216 11.22 3.39 -6.76
C PHE A 216 12.36 2.96 -7.72
N ILE A 217 12.60 3.69 -8.82
CA ILE A 217 13.77 3.47 -9.68
C ILE A 217 15.07 3.69 -8.89
N GLU A 218 15.16 4.77 -8.13
CA GLU A 218 16.31 5.07 -7.27
C GLU A 218 16.51 3.98 -6.20
N ASN A 219 15.42 3.42 -5.69
CA ASN A 219 15.39 2.40 -4.65
C ASN A 219 15.18 0.97 -5.16
N ARG A 220 15.51 0.68 -6.43
CA ARG A 220 15.35 -0.64 -7.08
C ARG A 220 15.96 -1.83 -6.32
N ILE A 221 17.01 -1.59 -5.51
CA ILE A 221 17.62 -2.63 -4.67
C ILE A 221 16.64 -3.09 -3.58
N TRP A 222 15.88 -2.16 -2.98
CA TRP A 222 14.85 -2.49 -2.00
C TRP A 222 13.76 -3.35 -2.65
N ILE A 223 13.31 -2.97 -3.85
CA ILE A 223 12.27 -3.71 -4.59
C ILE A 223 12.73 -5.13 -4.89
N ARG A 224 13.91 -5.30 -5.50
CA ARG A 224 14.46 -6.62 -5.83
C ARG A 224 14.52 -7.53 -4.61
N LYS A 225 14.98 -6.99 -3.49
CA LYS A 225 15.09 -7.74 -2.25
C LYS A 225 13.72 -8.08 -1.62
N HIS A 226 12.76 -7.16 -1.72
CA HIS A 226 11.41 -7.39 -1.23
C HIS A 226 10.65 -8.41 -2.11
N ASP A 227 10.88 -8.41 -3.43
CA ASP A 227 10.33 -9.37 -4.39
C ASP A 227 10.83 -10.80 -4.18
N GLU A 228 11.96 -11.00 -3.51
CA GLU A 228 12.47 -12.33 -3.11
C GLU A 228 11.61 -12.99 -2.01
N MET A 229 10.69 -12.26 -1.38
CA MET A 229 9.81 -12.78 -0.32
C MET A 229 8.74 -13.71 -0.89
N LYS A 230 8.96 -15.01 -0.72
CA LYS A 230 8.08 -16.10 -1.15
C LYS A 230 8.20 -17.31 -0.21
N MET A 231 7.30 -18.27 -0.38
CA MET A 231 7.40 -19.57 0.26
C MET A 231 8.71 -20.26 -0.15
N ARG A 232 9.31 -20.99 0.78
CA ARG A 232 10.45 -21.87 0.56
C ARG A 232 9.97 -23.21 0.02
N ASP A 233 10.79 -23.79 -0.84
CA ASP A 233 10.63 -25.15 -1.36
C ASP A 233 10.87 -26.21 -0.28
#